data_AF-R6EB01-F1
#
_entry.id   AF-R6EB01-F1
#
_cell.length_a   1.000
_cell.length_b   1.000
_cell.length_c   1.000
_cell.angle_alpha   90.00
_cell.angle_beta   90.00
_cell.angle_gamma   90.00
#
_symmetry.space_group_name_H-M   'P 1'
#
loop_
_entity.id
_entity.type
_entity.pdbx_description
1 polymer ?
#
loop_
_entity_poly.entity_id
_entity_poly.type
_entity_poly.pdbx_seq_one_letter_code
_entity_poly.pdbx_strand_id
1 'polypeptide(L)'
;MRLHTDYQLRNIGTFYFLVPLKSDHPVIDQILTLNETGAFLWNSLQKILQKQHTIQPKKATADNALLPDNDELMQLLCHALQAEYDVTKDEVLPDVKTFLNSLTQKGILTLKD
;
A
#
# COMPACT_ATOMS: atom_id res chain seq x y z
N MET A 1 1.53 -10.29 -7.75
CA MET A 1 1.73 -9.03 -7.03
C MET A 1 2.07 -9.41 -5.61
N ARG A 2 3.07 -8.77 -5.01
CA ARG A 2 3.54 -9.08 -3.66
C ARG A 2 4.00 -7.80 -2.97
N LEU A 3 3.44 -7.53 -1.79
CA LEU A 3 3.95 -6.51 -0.87
C LEU A 3 4.92 -7.18 0.10
N HIS A 4 6.12 -6.60 0.24
CA HIS A 4 7.08 -7.01 1.24
C HIS A 4 6.64 -6.47 2.61
N THR A 5 6.24 -7.38 3.50
CA THR A 5 5.60 -7.07 4.81
C THR A 5 6.61 -6.80 5.93
N ASP A 6 7.88 -6.71 5.59
CA ASP A 6 8.99 -6.37 6.47
C ASP A 6 9.16 -4.86 6.63
N TYR A 7 8.14 -4.06 6.28
CA TYR A 7 8.07 -2.63 6.58
C TYR A 7 6.90 -2.32 7.50
N GLN A 8 7.13 -1.41 8.43
CA GLN A 8 6.11 -0.90 9.34
C GLN A 8 5.99 0.62 9.22
N LEU A 9 4.75 1.08 9.05
CA LEU A 9 4.43 2.50 9.15
C LEU A 9 4.50 2.95 10.62
N ARG A 10 5.28 3.99 10.88
CA ARG A 10 5.41 4.68 12.17
C ARG A 10 5.01 6.14 11.98
N ASN A 11 4.23 6.66 12.93
CA ASN A 11 3.95 8.10 13.02
C ASN A 11 4.74 8.66 14.21
N ILE A 12 5.54 9.70 13.97
CA ILE A 12 6.29 10.42 14.99
C ILE A 12 6.03 11.91 14.79
N GLY A 13 5.20 12.49 15.68
CA GLY A 13 4.76 13.88 15.57
C GLY A 13 3.86 14.07 14.34
N THR A 14 4.34 14.86 13.37
CA THR A 14 3.64 15.13 12.10
C THR A 14 4.25 14.37 10.92
N PHE A 15 5.24 13.49 11.18
CA PHE A 15 5.97 12.77 10.15
C PHE A 15 5.61 11.28 10.14
N TYR A 16 5.54 10.72 8.93
CA TYR A 16 5.28 9.31 8.71
C TYR A 16 6.53 8.63 8.17
N PHE A 17 6.87 7.46 8.70
CA PHE A 17 8.05 6.70 8.32
C PHE A 17 7.68 5.24 8.01
N LEU A 18 8.15 4.71 6.88
CA LEU A 18 8.22 3.27 6.67
C LEU A 18 9.57 2.77 7.16
N VAL A 19 9.54 1.96 8.21
CA VAL A 19 10.74 1.43 8.88
C VAL A 19 10.86 -0.06 8.58
N PRO A 20 12.01 -0.54 8.07
CA PRO A 20 12.23 -1.97 7.87
C PRO A 20 12.35 -2.72 9.20
N LEU A 21 11.78 -3.92 9.28
CA LEU A 21 11.72 -4.76 10.47
C LEU A 21 12.82 -5.83 10.54
N LYS A 22 13.42 -6.20 9.41
CA LYS A 22 14.33 -7.35 9.27
C LYS A 22 15.80 -7.00 9.05
N SER A 23 16.25 -5.86 9.55
CA SER A 23 17.64 -5.44 9.45
C SER A 23 18.29 -5.41 10.83
N ASP A 24 19.26 -6.30 11.08
CA ASP A 24 20.09 -6.30 12.32
C ASP A 24 20.77 -4.93 12.53
N HIS A 25 21.01 -4.21 11.44
CA HIS A 25 21.32 -2.79 11.41
C HIS A 25 20.45 -2.14 10.34
N PRO A 26 19.35 -1.43 10.70
CA PRO A 26 18.62 -0.65 9.70
C PRO A 26 19.57 0.40 9.13
N VAL A 27 19.97 0.20 7.88
CA VAL A 27 20.65 1.25 7.12
C VAL A 27 19.63 2.38 7.00
N ILE A 28 19.96 3.57 7.52
CA ILE A 28 19.05 4.73 7.57
C ILE A 28 18.43 5.00 6.19
N ASP A 29 19.17 4.75 5.11
CA ASP A 29 18.74 4.90 3.71
C ASP A 29 17.54 4.02 3.30
N GLN A 30 17.21 3.00 4.11
CA GLN A 30 16.03 2.14 3.91
C GLN A 30 14.78 2.66 4.63
N ILE A 31 14.91 3.67 5.50
CA ILE A 31 13.76 4.36 6.11
C ILE A 31 13.19 5.33 5.09
N LEU A 32 11.90 5.20 4.77
CA LEU A 32 11.23 6.11 3.86
C LEU A 32 10.38 7.09 4.63
N THR A 33 10.58 8.38 4.40
CA THR A 33 9.65 9.41 4.87
C THR A 33 8.47 9.50 3.91
N LEU A 34 7.26 9.48 4.46
CA LEU A 34 6.02 9.68 3.74
C LEU A 34 5.37 10.98 4.20
N ASN A 35 4.66 11.64 3.28
CA ASN A 35 3.67 12.64 3.63
C ASN A 35 2.37 11.95 4.07
N GLU A 36 1.37 12.74 4.46
CA GLU A 36 0.06 12.23 4.91
C GLU A 36 -0.60 11.34 3.85
N THR A 37 -0.65 11.81 2.60
CA THR A 37 -1.22 11.07 1.47
C THR A 37 -0.52 9.73 1.25
N GLY A 38 0.81 9.69 1.31
CA GLY A 38 1.60 8.46 1.19
C GLY A 38 1.34 7.48 2.33
N ALA A 39 1.20 7.99 3.57
CA ALA A 39 0.85 7.16 4.72
C ALA A 39 -0.57 6.58 4.60
N PHE A 40 -1.53 7.37 4.12
CA PHE A 40 -2.88 6.89 3.80
C PHE A 40 -2.83 5.81 2.72
N LEU A 41 -2.12 6.05 1.61
CA LEU A 41 -1.97 5.10 0.52
C LEU A 41 -1.33 3.78 0.97
N TRP A 42 -0.32 3.84 1.85
CA TRP A 42 0.29 2.63 2.43
C TRP A 42 -0.73 1.80 3.20
N ASN A 43 -1.51 2.43 4.09
CA ASN A 43 -2.55 1.74 4.85
C ASN A 43 -3.63 1.14 3.94
N SER A 44 -4.05 1.88 2.92
CA SER A 44 -5.03 1.43 1.93
C SER A 44 -4.51 0.26 1.11
N LEU A 45 -3.26 0.32 0.64
CA LEU A 45 -2.58 -0.77 -0.05
C LEU A 45 -2.52 -2.03 0.82
N GLN A 46 -2.12 -1.90 2.09
CA GLN A 46 -2.13 -3.03 3.03
C GLN A 46 -3.54 -3.62 3.17
N LYS A 47 -4.57 -2.80 3.36
CA LYS A 47 -5.96 -3.28 3.47
C LYS A 47 -6.45 -3.97 2.21
N ILE A 48 -6.18 -3.41 1.03
CA ILE A 48 -6.56 -3.99 -0.26
C ILE A 48 -5.94 -5.38 -0.41
N LEU A 49 -4.64 -5.51 -0.09
CA LEU A 49 -3.92 -6.78 -0.18
C LEU A 49 -4.20 -7.74 0.99
N GLN A 50 -4.63 -7.24 2.16
CA GLN A 50 -4.95 -8.02 3.37
C GLN A 50 -6.41 -8.44 3.49
N LYS A 51 -7.36 -7.83 2.75
CA LYS A 51 -8.80 -8.17 2.73
C LYS A 51 -9.13 -9.64 2.36
N GLN A 52 -8.13 -10.51 2.29
CA GLN A 52 -8.26 -11.97 2.11
C GLN A 52 -7.86 -12.82 3.34
N HIS A 53 -7.45 -12.24 4.48
CA HIS A 53 -7.01 -13.03 5.65
C HIS A 53 -7.75 -12.77 6.98
N THR A 54 -8.83 -11.99 6.98
CA THR A 54 -9.75 -11.92 8.15
C THR A 54 -11.17 -12.27 7.72
N ILE A 55 -11.38 -13.57 7.48
CA ILE A 55 -12.68 -14.19 7.71
C ILE A 55 -12.42 -15.63 8.16
N GLN A 56 -12.87 -16.00 9.36
CA GLN A 56 -13.20 -17.38 9.73
C GLN A 56 -14.55 -17.35 10.47
N PRO A 57 -15.35 -18.44 10.50
CA PRO A 57 -15.68 -19.35 9.42
C PRO A 57 -17.22 -19.61 9.39
N LYS A 58 -17.92 -19.39 8.26
CA LYS A 58 -19.13 -20.18 7.94
C LYS A 58 -19.63 -19.94 6.52
N LYS A 59 -19.88 -21.08 5.87
CA LYS A 59 -20.37 -21.32 4.50
C LYS A 59 -19.34 -21.18 3.40
N ALA A 60 -18.96 -22.37 2.92
CA ALA A 60 -18.29 -22.61 1.67
C ALA A 60 -18.98 -21.87 0.52
N THR A 61 -18.26 -20.93 -0.07
CA THR A 61 -18.20 -20.78 -1.52
C THR A 61 -16.72 -20.60 -1.83
N ALA A 62 -16.21 -21.42 -2.74
CA ALA A 62 -14.81 -21.43 -3.12
C ALA A 62 -14.49 -20.20 -3.97
N ASP A 63 -14.38 -19.03 -3.34
CA ASP A 63 -13.79 -17.86 -3.99
C ASP A 63 -12.31 -17.85 -3.63
N ASN A 64 -11.49 -18.45 -4.49
CA ASN A 64 -10.07 -18.12 -4.58
C ASN A 64 -10.00 -16.64 -4.94
N ALA A 65 -10.06 -15.76 -3.95
CA ALA A 65 -10.04 -14.34 -4.18
C ALA A 65 -8.71 -14.00 -4.87
N LEU A 66 -8.79 -13.67 -6.15
CA LEU A 66 -7.63 -13.28 -6.94
C LEU A 66 -7.13 -11.95 -6.39
N LEU A 67 -5.82 -11.80 -6.16
CA LEU A 67 -5.26 -10.47 -5.91
C LEU A 67 -5.61 -9.57 -7.10
N PRO A 68 -5.96 -8.29 -6.87
CA PRO A 68 -6.27 -7.38 -7.96
C PRO A 68 -5.07 -7.32 -8.91
N ASP A 69 -5.37 -7.19 -10.20
CA ASP A 69 -4.34 -6.84 -11.17
C ASP A 69 -3.85 -5.39 -10.95
N ASN A 70 -2.88 -4.96 -11.75
CA ASN A 70 -2.27 -3.64 -11.56
C ASN A 70 -3.27 -2.50 -11.81
N ASP A 71 -4.16 -2.65 -12.80
CA ASP A 71 -5.12 -1.62 -13.17
C ASP A 71 -6.22 -1.52 -12.10
N GLU A 72 -6.71 -2.65 -11.62
CA GLU A 72 -7.67 -2.71 -10.52
C GLU A 72 -7.08 -2.12 -9.23
N LEU A 73 -5.82 -2.45 -8.88
CA LEU A 73 -5.15 -1.87 -7.71
C LEU A 73 -5.07 -0.34 -7.82
N MET A 74 -4.67 0.19 -8.98
CA MET A 74 -4.60 1.64 -9.20
C MET A 74 -5.97 2.30 -9.03
N GLN A 75 -7.03 1.69 -9.58
CA GLN A 75 -8.39 2.21 -9.43
C GLN A 75 -8.86 2.21 -7.98
N LEU A 76 -8.60 1.13 -7.23
CA LEU A 76 -8.96 1.02 -5.82
C LEU A 76 -8.26 2.07 -4.95
N LEU A 77 -6.97 2.32 -5.20
CA LEU A 77 -6.22 3.35 -4.47
C LEU A 77 -6.68 4.77 -4.80
N CYS A 78 -6.98 5.05 -6.08
CA CYS A 78 -7.58 6.34 -6.47
C CYS A 78 -8.91 6.52 -5.75
N HIS A 79 -9.80 5.53 -5.83
CA HIS A 79 -11.10 5.59 -5.17
C HIS A 79 -11.01 5.83 -3.66
N ALA A 80 -10.04 5.19 -2.99
CA ALA A 80 -9.81 5.41 -1.56
C ALA A 80 -9.44 6.88 -1.24
N LEU A 81 -8.61 7.52 -2.08
CA LEU A 81 -8.28 8.93 -1.90
C LEU A 81 -9.46 9.85 -2.19
N GLN A 82 -10.23 9.58 -3.25
CA GLN A 82 -11.41 10.38 -3.59
C GLN A 82 -12.47 10.34 -2.48
N ALA A 83 -12.64 9.17 -1.85
CA ALA A 83 -13.58 8.99 -0.74
C ALA A 83 -13.15 9.73 0.54
N GLU A 84 -11.84 9.92 0.75
CA GLU A 84 -11.29 10.56 1.94
C GLU A 84 -11.13 12.08 1.77
N TYR A 85 -10.68 12.54 0.59
CA TYR A 85 -10.12 13.88 0.42
C TYR A 85 -10.90 14.83 -0.51
N ASP A 86 -12.12 14.49 -0.96
CA ASP A 86 -12.91 15.31 -1.92
C ASP A 86 -12.10 15.75 -3.14
N VAL A 87 -11.42 14.78 -3.77
CA VAL A 87 -10.54 14.96 -4.92
C VAL A 87 -11.04 14.17 -6.11
N THR A 88 -10.68 14.62 -7.31
CA THR A 88 -10.98 13.91 -8.55
C THR A 88 -9.95 12.83 -8.86
N LYS A 89 -10.31 11.89 -9.75
CA LYS A 89 -9.40 10.83 -10.17
C LYS A 89 -8.15 11.39 -10.86
N ASP A 90 -8.30 12.43 -11.68
CA ASP A 90 -7.20 13.02 -12.43
C ASP A 90 -6.20 13.76 -11.51
N GLU A 91 -6.68 14.31 -10.39
CA GLU A 91 -5.83 14.93 -9.37
C GLU A 91 -4.98 13.91 -8.61
N VAL A 92 -5.54 12.75 -8.26
CA VAL A 92 -4.85 11.74 -7.43
C VAL A 92 -4.07 10.69 -8.22
N LEU A 93 -4.41 10.49 -9.49
CA LEU A 93 -3.76 9.45 -10.31
C LEU A 93 -2.23 9.63 -10.39
N PRO A 94 -1.66 10.84 -10.55
CA PRO A 94 -0.21 11.04 -10.52
C PRO A 94 0.42 10.66 -9.19
N ASP A 95 -0.23 10.96 -8.07
CA ASP A 95 0.26 10.63 -6.72
C ASP A 95 0.27 9.12 -6.50
N VAL A 96 -0.81 8.42 -6.87
CA VAL A 96 -0.91 6.96 -6.78
C VAL A 96 0.17 6.29 -7.63
N LYS A 97 0.38 6.75 -8.87
CA LYS A 97 1.44 6.23 -9.74
C LYS A 97 2.83 6.46 -9.16
N THR A 98 3.09 7.67 -8.67
CA THR A 98 4.38 8.03 -8.07
C THR A 98 4.66 7.18 -6.84
N PHE A 99 3.64 6.98 -6.00
CA PHE A 99 3.73 6.15 -4.81
C PHE A 99 4.05 4.68 -5.15
N LEU A 100 3.26 4.05 -6.03
CA LEU A 100 3.48 2.66 -6.44
C LEU A 100 4.84 2.47 -7.10
N ASN A 101 5.22 3.37 -8.02
CA ASN A 101 6.53 3.32 -8.67
C ASN A 101 7.67 3.43 -7.64
N SER A 102 7.55 4.32 -6.65
CA SER A 102 8.56 4.46 -5.59
C SER A 102 8.72 3.18 -4.77
N LEU A 103 7.61 2.50 -4.46
CA LEU A 103 7.66 1.21 -3.76
C LEU A 103 8.27 0.10 -4.62
N THR A 104 7.97 0.07 -5.92
CA THR A 104 8.51 -0.93 -6.84
C THR A 104 10.00 -0.73 -7.11
N GLN A 105 10.45 0.51 -7.33
CA GLN A 105 11.88 0.83 -7.50
C GLN A 105 12.72 0.43 -6.28
N LYS A 106 12.13 0.52 -5.08
CA LYS A 106 12.78 0.14 -3.82
C LYS A 106 12.61 -1.33 -3.46
N GLY A 107 11.97 -2.13 -4.32
CA GLY A 107 11.74 -3.56 -4.09
C GLY A 107 10.73 -3.88 -2.99
N ILE A 108 9.96 -2.90 -2.52
CA ILE A 108 8.96 -3.06 -1.46
C ILE A 108 7.67 -3.64 -2.04
N LEU A 109 7.35 -3.33 -3.30
CA LEU A 109 6.17 -3.84 -4.01
C LEU A 109 6.57 -4.44 -5.36
N THR A 110 6.23 -5.70 -5.58
CA THR A 110 6.33 -6.33 -6.90
C THR A 110 4.94 -6.37 -7.56
N LEU A 111 4.77 -5.68 -8.68
CA LEU A 111 3.57 -5.75 -9.53
C LEU A 111 3.62 -6.99 -10.44
N LYS A 112 2.49 -7.45 -11.00
CA LYS A 112 2.52 -8.52 -12.03
C LYS A 112 2.76 -7.85 -13.38
N ASP A 113 3.56 -8.45 -14.26
CA ASP A 113 3.59 -8.04 -15.68
C ASP A 113 2.27 -8.37 -16.39
#